data_AF-L9JJ34-F1
#
_entry.id   AF-L9JJ34-F1
#
_cell.length_a   1.000
_cell.length_b   1.000
_cell.length_c   1.000
_cell.angle_alpha   90.00
_cell.angle_beta   90.00
_cell.angle_gamma   90.00
#
_symmetry.space_group_name_H-M   'P 1'
#
loop_
_entity.id
_entity.type
_entity.pdbx_description
1 polymer ?
#
loop_
_entity_poly.entity_id
_entity_poly.type
_entity_poly.pdbx_seq_one_letter_code
_entity_poly.pdbx_strand_id
1 'polypeptide(L)'
;MPELAVQKVVVHPLVLLSVVDHFNRIGKVGNQKRVVGVLLGSWQKKVLDVSNSFAVPFDEDDKDDSVWFLDHDYLENMYGMFKKVNARERIVGWYHTGPKLHKNDIAINELMKRYCPNSVLVIIDVKPKDLGLPTEAYISVEEVHDDGTPTSKTFEHVTSEIGAEEAEEVGVEHLLRDIKDTTVGPLPQRITNQVHGLKGLNSKLLDIRSYLEKVATGKLPINHQIIYQLQDVFNLLPDVSLQEFVKAFYLKTNDQMVVVYLASLIRSVVALHNLINNKIANRDAEKKEGQEKEESKKDRKDDKEKDKDKEKSDVKKEEKKEKKSYLEKVATGKLPINHQIIYQLQDVFNLLPDVSLQEFVKAFYLKTNDQMVVVYLASLIRSVVALHNLINNKIANRDAEKKEGQEKEESKKDRKDDKEKDKDKEKSDVKKEEKKEKK
;
A
#
# COMPACT_ATOMS: atom_id res chain seq x y z
N MET A 1 -23.67 33.35 4.81
CA MET A 1 -22.54 32.71 5.50
C MET A 1 -21.54 33.80 5.81
N PRO A 2 -21.09 33.99 7.06
CA PRO A 2 -19.94 34.86 7.30
C PRO A 2 -18.76 34.30 6.49
N GLU A 3 -18.02 35.17 5.79
CA GLU A 3 -16.80 34.74 5.09
C GLU A 3 -15.81 34.25 6.16
N LEU A 4 -15.77 32.93 6.39
CA LEU A 4 -14.62 32.30 7.00
C LEU A 4 -13.42 32.67 6.15
N ALA A 5 -12.55 33.53 6.68
CA ALA A 5 -11.34 33.93 5.99
C ALA A 5 -10.54 32.67 5.60
N VAL A 6 -10.44 31.69 6.51
CA VAL A 6 -9.72 30.43 6.32
C VAL A 6 -10.72 29.29 6.07
N GLN A 7 -10.59 28.58 4.95
CA GLN A 7 -11.37 27.37 4.72
C GLN A 7 -10.58 26.11 5.11
N LYS A 8 -9.27 26.13 4.89
CA LYS A 8 -8.40 24.97 5.05
C LYS A 8 -7.02 25.38 5.54
N VAL A 9 -6.46 24.59 6.45
CA VAL A 9 -5.10 24.77 6.95
C VAL A 9 -4.25 23.59 6.51
N VAL A 10 -3.14 23.89 5.83
CA VAL A 10 -2.17 22.91 5.36
C VAL A 10 -0.92 23.08 6.21
N VAL A 11 -0.57 22.04 6.97
CA VAL A 11 0.61 22.05 7.84
C VAL A 11 1.71 21.23 7.21
N HIS A 12 2.89 21.82 7.03
CA HIS A 12 4.06 21.11 6.51
C HIS A 12 4.69 20.16 7.57
N PRO A 13 5.20 18.98 7.19
CA PRO A 13 5.92 18.07 8.08
C PRO A 13 7.08 18.72 8.84
N LEU A 14 7.74 19.72 8.24
CA LEU A 14 8.81 20.48 8.89
C LEU A 14 8.35 21.14 10.20
N VAL A 15 7.14 21.71 10.21
CA VAL A 15 6.54 22.34 11.40
C VAL A 15 6.33 21.31 12.50
N LEU A 16 5.80 20.13 12.15
CA LEU A 16 5.58 19.05 13.13
C LEU A 16 6.90 18.59 13.76
N LEU A 17 7.95 18.44 12.95
CA LEU A 17 9.27 18.08 13.44
C LEU A 17 9.87 19.17 14.34
N SER A 18 9.71 20.44 13.97
CA SER A 18 10.14 21.59 14.78
C SER A 18 9.44 21.64 16.14
N VAL A 19 8.12 21.38 16.17
CA VAL A 19 7.34 21.33 17.41
C VAL A 19 7.77 20.20 18.32
N VAL A 20 8.04 19.00 17.77
CA VAL A 20 8.54 17.86 18.54
C VAL A 20 9.95 18.12 19.08
N ASP A 21 10.84 18.73 18.29
CA ASP A 21 12.16 19.15 18.76
C ASP A 21 12.06 20.18 19.90
N HIS A 22 11.18 21.18 19.74
CA HIS A 22 10.93 22.20 20.75
C HIS A 22 10.46 21.58 22.08
N PHE A 23 9.47 20.67 22.01
CA PHE A 23 8.99 19.95 23.19
C PHE A 23 10.12 19.15 23.86
N ASN A 24 10.96 18.46 23.09
CA ASN A 24 12.08 17.68 23.62
C ASN A 24 13.16 18.55 24.29
N ARG A 25 13.38 19.78 23.82
CA ARG A 25 14.34 20.72 24.44
C ARG A 25 13.86 21.19 25.80
N ILE A 26 12.59 21.57 25.91
CA ILE A 26 11.99 22.02 27.18
C ILE A 26 11.84 20.84 28.14
N GLY A 27 11.48 19.66 27.64
CA GLY A 27 11.32 18.45 28.46
C GLY A 27 12.57 18.03 29.24
N LYS A 28 13.78 18.43 28.80
CA LYS A 28 15.05 18.19 29.53
C LYS A 28 15.22 19.08 30.76
N VAL A 29 14.52 20.21 30.82
CA VAL A 29 14.61 21.21 31.90
C VAL A 29 13.70 20.84 33.08
N GLY A 30 12.97 19.72 32.99
CA GLY A 30 12.21 19.14 34.10
C GLY A 30 10.74 19.56 34.17
N ASN A 31 10.30 20.48 33.31
CA ASN A 31 8.89 20.89 33.19
C ASN A 31 8.29 20.30 31.91
N GLN A 32 7.43 19.29 32.05
CA GLN A 32 6.58 18.78 30.95
C GLN A 32 5.38 19.72 30.75
N LYS A 33 5.65 21.02 30.61
CA LYS A 33 4.64 22.04 30.41
C LYS A 33 4.25 22.13 28.94
N ARG A 34 3.05 22.66 28.71
CA ARG A 34 2.61 23.07 27.38
C ARG A 34 3.61 24.09 26.84
N VAL A 35 3.89 23.93 25.56
CA VAL A 35 4.79 24.80 24.82
C VAL A 35 3.98 25.58 23.80
N VAL A 36 4.28 26.88 23.67
CA VAL A 36 3.66 27.77 22.70
C VAL A 36 4.72 28.23 21.70
N GLY A 37 4.33 28.38 20.44
CA GLY A 37 5.18 28.97 19.42
C GLY A 37 4.38 29.66 18.34
N VAL A 38 5.09 30.38 17.49
CA VAL A 38 4.51 31.19 16.42
C VAL A 38 4.58 30.40 15.12
N LEU A 39 3.48 30.44 14.37
CA LEU A 39 3.39 29.85 13.04
C LEU A 39 3.70 30.90 11.98
N LEU A 40 4.60 30.53 11.09
CA LEU A 40 4.96 31.29 9.91
C LEU A 40 4.44 30.57 8.67
N GLY A 41 3.96 31.36 7.73
CA GLY A 41 3.39 30.80 6.53
C GLY A 41 3.03 31.86 5.52
N SER A 42 2.31 31.40 4.50
CA SER A 42 1.78 32.26 3.47
C SER A 42 0.29 32.05 3.32
N TRP A 43 -0.39 33.13 2.98
CA TRP A 43 -1.82 33.11 2.74
C TRP A 43 -2.09 32.99 1.24
N GLN A 44 -2.66 31.86 0.80
CA GLN A 44 -3.04 31.67 -0.59
C GLN A 44 -4.56 31.57 -0.73
N LYS A 45 -5.18 32.70 -1.10
CA LYS A 45 -6.64 32.85 -1.31
C LYS A 45 -7.47 32.50 -0.07
N LYS A 46 -7.78 31.23 0.15
CA LYS A 46 -8.61 30.68 1.25
C LYS A 46 -7.94 29.51 1.97
N VAL A 47 -6.74 29.13 1.53
CA VAL A 47 -5.93 28.07 2.13
C VAL A 47 -4.77 28.73 2.84
N LEU A 48 -4.58 28.34 4.10
CA LEU A 48 -3.46 28.77 4.90
C LEU A 48 -2.36 27.71 4.81
N ASP A 49 -1.23 28.07 4.21
CA ASP A 49 -0.07 27.20 4.10
C ASP A 49 0.92 27.56 5.22
N VAL A 50 1.11 26.62 6.14
CA VAL A 50 2.02 26.75 7.28
C VAL A 50 3.34 26.07 6.93
N SER A 51 4.34 26.89 6.59
CA SER A 51 5.64 26.41 6.11
C SER A 51 6.66 26.26 7.24
N ASN A 52 6.65 27.17 8.21
CA ASN A 52 7.68 27.22 9.23
C ASN A 52 7.10 27.61 10.59
N SER A 53 7.86 27.36 11.66
CA SER A 53 7.44 27.68 13.01
C SER A 53 8.65 27.88 13.90
N PHE A 54 8.53 28.79 14.87
CA PHE A 54 9.56 28.96 15.88
C PHE A 54 8.96 29.02 17.28
N ALA A 55 9.78 28.55 18.22
CA ALA A 55 9.54 28.56 19.65
C ALA A 55 9.52 29.97 20.21
N VAL A 56 8.57 30.30 21.10
CA VAL A 56 8.65 31.50 21.94
C VAL A 56 8.72 31.07 23.39
N PRO A 57 9.61 31.66 24.22
CA PRO A 57 9.61 31.43 25.65
C PRO A 57 8.23 31.72 26.24
N PHE A 58 7.60 30.68 26.77
CA PHE A 58 6.26 30.72 27.33
C PHE A 58 6.27 29.99 28.66
N ASP A 59 5.77 30.66 29.69
CA ASP A 59 5.59 30.10 31.02
C ASP A 59 4.14 30.30 31.46
N GLU A 60 3.57 29.24 32.02
CA GLU A 60 2.23 29.20 32.59
C GLU A 60 2.34 28.68 34.02
N ASP A 61 1.60 29.29 34.95
CA ASP A 61 1.50 28.76 36.30
C ASP A 61 0.59 27.53 36.32
N ASP A 62 0.98 26.49 37.05
CA ASP A 62 0.20 25.25 37.16
C ASP A 62 -1.01 25.39 38.10
N LYS A 63 -1.02 26.45 38.93
CA LYS A 63 -2.07 26.70 39.93
C LYS A 63 -3.11 27.70 39.45
N ASP A 64 -2.69 28.74 38.74
CA ASP A 64 -3.53 29.80 38.23
C ASP A 64 -3.40 29.89 36.71
N ASP A 65 -4.34 29.26 36.01
CA ASP A 65 -4.48 29.29 34.56
C ASP A 65 -4.41 30.73 33.98
N SER A 66 -4.93 31.73 34.70
CA SER A 66 -4.95 33.11 34.18
C SER A 66 -3.57 33.80 34.12
N VAL A 67 -2.55 33.23 34.75
CA VAL A 67 -1.20 33.82 34.81
C VAL A 67 -0.30 33.12 33.81
N TRP A 68 -0.04 33.80 32.70
CA TRP A 68 0.88 33.33 31.66
C TRP A 68 1.79 34.46 31.20
N PHE A 69 2.98 34.09 30.73
CA PHE A 69 3.99 34.99 30.23
C PHE A 69 4.35 34.62 28.78
N LEU A 70 4.37 35.61 27.90
CA LEU A 70 4.80 35.47 26.51
C LEU A 70 5.72 36.65 26.17
N ASP A 71 6.92 36.34 25.71
CA ASP A 71 7.91 37.36 25.34
C ASP A 71 7.61 37.97 23.94
N HIS A 72 7.13 39.22 23.92
CA HIS A 72 6.84 39.97 22.68
C HIS A 72 8.10 40.50 22.00
N ASP A 73 9.11 40.89 22.77
CA ASP A 73 10.37 41.43 22.22
C ASP A 73 11.10 40.33 21.46
N TYR A 74 11.11 39.11 22.00
CA TYR A 74 11.66 37.95 21.30
C TYR A 74 10.91 37.68 19.99
N LEU A 75 9.57 37.72 20.02
CA LEU A 75 8.72 37.51 18.84
C LEU A 75 9.04 38.51 17.73
N GLU A 76 9.11 39.81 18.04
CA GLU A 76 9.36 40.85 17.04
C GLU A 76 10.78 40.77 16.46
N ASN A 77 11.78 40.53 17.31
CA ASN A 77 13.17 40.37 16.88
C ASN A 77 13.35 39.14 15.98
N MET A 78 12.81 37.98 16.38
CA MET A 78 12.87 36.75 15.59
C MET A 78 12.11 36.89 14.28
N TYR A 79 10.90 37.46 14.31
CA TYR A 79 10.14 37.74 13.10
C TYR A 79 10.91 38.67 12.16
N GLY A 80 11.58 39.69 12.68
CA GLY A 80 12.47 40.57 11.92
C GLY A 80 13.63 39.82 11.24
N MET A 81 14.18 38.77 11.87
CA MET A 81 15.21 37.93 11.27
C MET A 81 14.64 37.01 10.18
N PHE A 82 13.53 36.32 10.44
CA PHE A 82 12.87 35.45 9.45
C PHE A 82 12.44 36.23 8.22
N LYS A 83 11.91 37.44 8.39
CA LYS A 83 11.51 38.32 7.29
C LYS A 83 12.70 38.78 6.43
N LYS A 84 13.91 38.86 6.99
CA LYS A 84 15.15 39.15 6.24
C LYS A 84 15.61 37.96 5.40
N VAL A 85 15.41 36.73 5.89
CA VAL A 85 15.78 35.50 5.20
C VAL A 85 14.76 35.16 4.10
N ASN A 86 13.47 35.25 4.43
CA ASN A 86 12.37 34.97 3.52
C ASN A 86 11.28 36.05 3.62
N ALA A 87 11.17 36.90 2.61
CA ALA A 87 10.19 37.99 2.58
C ALA A 87 8.74 37.51 2.37
N ARG A 88 8.54 36.25 1.93
CA ARG A 88 7.21 35.69 1.69
C ARG A 88 6.55 35.18 2.97
N GLU A 89 7.35 34.80 3.96
CA GLU A 89 6.85 34.30 5.24
C GLU A 89 6.31 35.45 6.10
N ARG A 90 5.07 35.25 6.56
CA ARG A 90 4.41 36.14 7.52
C ARG A 90 3.94 35.32 8.70
N ILE A 91 3.73 36.00 9.82
CA ILE A 91 3.02 35.37 10.93
C ILE A 91 1.60 35.07 10.45
N VAL A 92 1.14 33.86 10.69
CA VAL A 92 -0.20 33.39 10.29
C VAL A 92 -1.03 32.93 11.48
N GLY A 93 -0.38 32.67 12.60
CA GLY A 93 -1.03 32.18 13.79
C GLY A 93 -0.01 31.70 14.81
N TRP A 94 -0.47 30.82 15.68
CA TRP A 94 0.34 30.24 16.72
C TRP A 94 -0.08 28.80 16.97
N TYR A 95 0.83 28.03 17.52
CA TYR A 95 0.58 26.65 17.90
C TYR A 95 0.82 26.47 19.38
N HIS A 96 0.17 25.46 19.94
CA HIS A 96 0.58 24.95 21.24
C HIS A 96 0.58 23.43 21.26
N THR A 97 1.47 22.90 22.08
CA THR A 97 1.54 21.47 22.38
C THR A 97 0.67 21.19 23.60
N GLY A 98 -0.60 20.87 23.37
CA GLY A 98 -1.52 20.53 24.46
C GLY A 98 -2.42 19.38 24.02
N PRO A 99 -2.79 18.45 24.92
CA PRO A 99 -3.73 17.40 24.54
C PRO A 99 -5.15 17.95 24.34
N LYS A 100 -5.47 19.12 24.92
CA LYS A 100 -6.78 19.80 24.85
C LYS A 100 -6.63 21.32 24.92
N LEU A 101 -7.68 22.03 24.50
CA LEU A 101 -7.84 23.48 24.64
C LEU A 101 -7.93 23.90 26.11
N HIS A 102 -7.36 25.04 26.46
CA HIS A 102 -7.46 25.70 27.76
C HIS A 102 -8.21 27.02 27.65
N LYS A 103 -8.76 27.49 28.76
CA LYS A 103 -9.47 28.78 28.80
C LYS A 103 -8.54 29.95 28.45
N ASN A 104 -7.24 29.83 28.73
CA ASN A 104 -6.25 30.89 28.50
C ASN A 104 -5.96 31.12 27.02
N ASP A 105 -6.30 30.16 26.17
CA ASP A 105 -6.05 30.22 24.73
C ASP A 105 -6.76 31.38 24.08
N ILE A 106 -7.90 31.81 24.64
CA ILE A 106 -8.60 32.99 24.13
C ILE A 106 -7.82 34.28 24.38
N ALA A 107 -7.20 34.41 25.56
CA ALA A 107 -6.41 35.58 25.93
C ALA A 107 -5.11 35.63 25.12
N ILE A 108 -4.44 34.48 24.96
CA ILE A 108 -3.24 34.36 24.13
C ILE A 108 -3.56 34.70 22.67
N ASN A 109 -4.68 34.19 22.15
CA ASN A 109 -5.07 34.46 20.77
C ASN A 109 -5.42 35.93 20.54
N GLU A 110 -6.05 36.61 21.49
CA GLU A 110 -6.33 38.05 21.41
C GLU A 110 -5.05 38.89 21.35
N LEU A 111 -4.00 38.45 22.05
CA LEU A 111 -2.70 39.06 21.96
C LEU A 111 -2.08 38.86 20.57
N MET A 112 -2.10 37.63 20.06
CA MET A 112 -1.57 37.31 18.74
C MET A 112 -2.34 38.01 17.61
N LYS A 113 -3.62 38.33 17.86
CA LYS A 113 -4.47 39.07 16.92
C LYS A 113 -3.96 40.49 16.61
N ARG A 114 -3.15 41.08 17.51
CA ARG A 114 -2.47 42.37 17.28
C ARG A 114 -1.46 42.30 16.14
N TYR A 115 -0.79 41.16 15.99
CA TYR A 115 0.17 40.92 14.92
C TYR A 115 -0.53 40.40 13.66
N CYS A 116 -1.59 39.61 13.82
CA CYS A 116 -2.29 38.95 12.71
C CYS A 116 -3.82 38.99 12.88
N PRO A 117 -4.56 39.70 12.01
CA PRO A 117 -6.02 39.81 12.14
C PRO A 117 -6.73 38.44 12.05
N ASN A 118 -6.18 37.52 11.24
CA ASN A 118 -6.71 36.17 11.00
C ASN A 118 -5.84 35.11 11.69
N SER A 119 -5.52 35.31 12.98
CA SER A 119 -4.72 34.36 13.76
C SER A 119 -5.42 33.00 13.86
N VAL A 120 -4.75 31.96 13.35
CA VAL A 120 -5.19 30.57 13.49
C VAL A 120 -4.44 29.90 14.65
N LEU A 121 -5.18 29.13 15.44
CA LEU A 121 -4.62 28.28 16.46
C LEU A 121 -4.46 26.86 15.90
N VAL A 122 -3.26 26.28 15.98
CA VAL A 122 -3.04 24.87 15.63
C VAL A 122 -2.60 24.10 16.86
N ILE A 123 -3.39 23.09 17.24
CA ILE A 123 -3.03 22.15 18.28
C ILE A 123 -2.25 21.02 17.62
N ILE A 124 -1.05 20.78 18.13
CA ILE A 124 -0.19 19.69 17.67
C ILE A 124 -0.01 18.73 18.85
N ASP A 125 -0.46 17.49 18.66
CA ASP A 125 -0.22 16.44 19.65
C ASP A 125 1.22 15.92 19.52
N VAL A 126 1.96 16.03 20.61
CA VAL A 126 3.34 15.53 20.69
C VAL A 126 3.34 14.02 20.89
N LYS A 127 2.26 13.46 21.45
CA LYS A 127 2.14 12.02 21.66
C LYS A 127 1.49 11.43 20.41
N PRO A 128 2.19 10.54 19.67
CA PRO A 128 1.60 9.93 18.49
C PRO A 128 0.38 9.10 18.92
N LYS A 129 -0.80 9.49 18.43
CA LYS A 129 -2.01 8.66 18.53
C LYS A 129 -1.96 7.63 17.40
N ASP A 130 -2.45 6.41 17.67
CA ASP A 130 -2.45 5.31 16.70
C ASP A 130 -3.30 5.59 15.45
N LEU A 131 -4.21 6.58 15.52
CA LEU A 131 -5.16 6.87 14.45
C LEU A 131 -5.54 8.35 14.39
N GLY A 132 -5.51 8.92 13.19
CA GLY A 132 -5.91 10.30 12.92
C GLY A 132 -4.75 11.24 12.59
N LEU A 133 -5.09 12.46 12.19
CA LEU A 133 -4.11 13.53 12.02
C LEU A 133 -3.78 14.10 13.40
N PRO A 134 -2.49 14.28 13.75
CA PRO A 134 -2.09 14.87 15.03
C PRO A 134 -2.28 16.41 15.07
N THR A 135 -2.88 16.99 14.03
CA THR A 135 -3.06 18.43 13.85
C THR A 135 -4.54 18.80 13.85
N GLU A 136 -4.94 19.66 14.78
CA GLU A 136 -6.27 20.26 14.81
C GLU A 136 -6.13 21.77 14.68
N ALA A 137 -6.87 22.36 13.75
CA ALA A 137 -6.83 23.80 13.50
C ALA A 137 -8.13 24.45 13.99
N TYR A 138 -7.99 25.60 14.65
CA TYR A 138 -9.09 26.35 15.22
C TYR A 138 -8.99 27.82 14.84
N ILE A 139 -10.13 28.43 14.58
CA ILE A 139 -10.25 29.88 14.37
C ILE A 139 -11.10 30.47 15.48
N SER A 140 -10.72 31.65 15.96
CA SER A 140 -11.52 32.36 16.96
C SER A 140 -12.63 33.13 16.27
N VAL A 141 -13.87 32.77 16.61
CA VAL A 141 -15.09 33.40 16.13
C VAL A 141 -15.87 33.95 17.31
N GLU A 142 -16.52 35.09 17.10
CA GLU A 142 -17.46 35.66 18.06
C GLU A 142 -18.83 35.12 17.72
N GLU A 143 -19.27 34.12 18.49
CA GLU A 143 -20.60 33.53 18.32
C GLU A 143 -21.59 34.24 19.25
N VAL A 144 -22.70 34.66 18.65
CA VAL A 144 -23.88 35.08 19.40
C VAL A 144 -24.69 33.82 19.65
N HIS A 145 -24.74 33.39 20.91
CA HIS A 145 -25.57 32.25 21.28
C HIS A 145 -27.05 32.64 21.23
N ASP A 146 -27.88 31.75 20.67
CA ASP A 146 -29.34 31.91 20.61
C ASP A 146 -30.01 31.79 22.00
N ASP A 147 -29.24 31.37 23.01
CA ASP A 147 -29.65 31.17 24.41
C ASP A 147 -29.63 32.49 25.24
N GLY A 148 -29.45 33.64 24.58
CA GLY A 148 -29.43 34.96 25.25
C GLY A 148 -28.21 35.22 26.14
N THR A 149 -27.21 34.35 26.11
CA THR A 149 -25.93 34.58 26.79
C THR A 149 -25.10 35.65 26.07
N PRO A 150 -24.27 36.42 26.80
CA PRO A 150 -23.41 37.44 26.17
C PRO A 150 -22.53 36.83 25.08
N THR A 151 -22.20 37.63 24.06
CA THR A 151 -21.31 37.22 22.97
C THR A 151 -20.02 36.64 23.55
N SER A 152 -19.77 35.38 23.24
CA SER A 152 -18.62 34.62 23.70
C SER A 152 -17.69 34.42 22.52
N LYS A 153 -16.38 34.60 22.73
CA LYS A 153 -15.39 34.20 21.74
C LYS A 153 -15.15 32.71 21.89
N THR A 154 -15.57 31.93 20.90
CA THR A 154 -15.37 30.49 20.84
C THR A 154 -14.34 30.15 19.76
N PHE A 155 -13.82 28.93 19.83
CA PHE A 155 -12.94 28.39 18.81
C PHE A 155 -13.74 27.42 17.94
N GLU A 156 -13.83 27.73 16.66
CA GLU A 156 -14.44 26.87 15.66
C GLU A 156 -13.36 26.04 14.97
N HIS A 157 -13.61 24.75 14.80
CA HIS A 157 -12.67 23.85 14.16
C HIS A 157 -12.67 24.04 12.64
N VAL A 158 -11.48 24.26 12.06
CA VAL A 158 -11.24 24.37 10.62
C VAL A 158 -10.59 23.08 10.12
N THR A 159 -10.93 22.64 8.90
CA THR A 159 -10.34 21.43 8.34
C THR A 159 -8.83 21.57 8.18
N SER A 160 -8.09 20.64 8.79
CA SER A 160 -6.64 20.55 8.76
C SER A 160 -6.20 19.37 7.89
N GLU A 161 -5.15 19.56 7.11
CA GLU A 161 -4.42 18.47 6.44
C GLU A 161 -2.91 18.69 6.53
N ILE A 162 -2.16 17.63 6.29
CA ILE A 162 -0.70 17.68 6.19
C ILE A 162 -0.36 17.70 4.70
N GLY A 163 0.25 18.78 4.23
CA GLY A 163 0.76 18.93 2.88
C GLY A 163 2.28 19.01 2.90
N ALA A 164 2.95 18.64 1.81
CA ALA A 164 4.40 18.74 1.69
C ALA A 164 4.78 19.50 0.41
N GLU A 165 5.87 20.25 0.48
CA GLU A 165 6.52 20.81 -0.70
C GLU A 165 7.42 19.74 -1.35
N GLU A 166 7.70 19.84 -2.66
CA GLU A 166 8.48 18.84 -3.41
C GLU A 166 9.85 18.54 -2.75
N ALA A 167 10.53 19.56 -2.24
CA ALA A 167 11.80 19.39 -1.53
C ALA A 167 11.64 18.64 -0.20
N GLU A 168 10.55 18.88 0.53
CA GLU A 168 10.24 18.18 1.79
C GLU A 168 9.81 16.73 1.52
N GLU A 169 9.04 16.49 0.46
CA GLU A 169 8.56 15.15 0.10
C GLU A 169 9.73 14.18 -0.12
N VAL A 170 10.76 14.61 -0.88
CA VAL A 170 11.98 13.81 -1.08
C VAL A 170 12.71 13.54 0.24
N GLY A 171 12.77 14.53 1.13
CA GLY A 171 13.40 14.40 2.45
C GLY A 171 12.65 13.41 3.35
N VAL A 172 11.33 13.52 3.43
CA VAL A 172 10.47 12.64 4.22
C VAL A 172 10.46 11.23 3.65
N GLU A 173 10.43 11.07 2.33
CA GLU A 173 10.52 9.76 1.69
C GLU A 173 11.84 9.08 2.03
N HIS A 174 12.95 9.81 2.01
CA HIS A 174 14.25 9.26 2.38
C HIS A 174 14.29 8.78 3.84
N LEU A 175 13.72 9.56 4.76
CA LEU A 175 13.64 9.20 6.19
C LEU A 175 12.73 7.99 6.44
N LEU A 176 11.71 7.80 5.61
CA LEU A 176 10.72 6.72 5.76
C LEU A 176 11.05 5.45 4.99
N ARG A 177 12.21 5.38 4.32
CA ARG A 177 12.61 4.19 3.53
C ARG A 177 12.66 2.90 4.35
N ASP A 178 12.96 3.01 5.65
CA ASP A 178 13.05 1.87 6.56
C ASP A 178 11.69 1.44 7.15
N ILE A 179 10.66 2.29 7.04
CA ILE A 179 9.34 2.08 7.66
C ILE A 179 8.26 1.81 6.60
N LYS A 180 8.34 2.45 5.43
CA LYS A 180 7.39 2.23 4.35
C LYS A 180 7.75 0.96 3.59
N ASP A 181 6.93 -0.07 3.73
CA ASP A 181 6.90 -1.19 2.80
C ASP A 181 6.37 -0.71 1.44
N THR A 182 7.25 -0.18 0.59
CA THR A 182 6.97 0.15 -0.82
C THR A 182 6.53 -1.08 -1.64
N THR A 183 6.63 -2.28 -1.05
CA THR A 183 6.21 -3.56 -1.61
C THR A 183 4.70 -3.82 -1.51
N VAL A 184 3.95 -3.00 -0.76
CA VAL A 184 2.51 -3.15 -0.64
C VAL A 184 1.84 -2.68 -1.93
N GLY A 185 1.35 -3.63 -2.73
CA GLY A 185 0.57 -3.31 -3.92
C GLY A 185 -0.70 -2.48 -3.60
N PRO A 186 -1.37 -1.92 -4.62
CA PRO A 186 -2.50 -1.03 -4.44
C PRO A 186 -3.71 -1.65 -3.71
N LEU A 187 -3.84 -2.99 -3.71
CA LEU A 187 -4.96 -3.69 -3.09
C LEU A 187 -4.85 -3.73 -1.55
N PRO A 188 -3.78 -4.27 -0.93
CA PRO A 188 -3.67 -4.24 0.52
C PRO A 188 -3.71 -2.82 1.09
N GLN A 189 -3.13 -1.82 0.42
CA GLN A 189 -3.22 -0.42 0.86
C GLN A 189 -4.67 0.07 0.94
N ARG A 190 -5.50 -0.26 -0.05
CA ARG A 190 -6.93 0.09 -0.05
C ARG A 190 -7.70 -0.61 1.06
N ILE A 191 -7.39 -1.89 1.32
CA ILE A 191 -8.01 -2.65 2.42
C ILE A 191 -7.62 -2.01 3.76
N THR A 192 -6.34 -1.71 3.94
CA THR A 192 -5.83 -0.99 5.11
C THR A 192 -6.57 0.34 5.30
N ASN A 193 -6.76 1.13 4.24
CA ASN A 193 -7.51 2.38 4.31
C ASN A 193 -8.98 2.18 4.73
N GLN A 194 -9.66 1.12 4.26
CA GLN A 194 -11.03 0.81 4.69
C GLN A 194 -11.08 0.43 6.17
N VAL A 195 -10.15 -0.40 6.64
CA VAL A 195 -10.05 -0.78 8.05
C VAL A 195 -9.75 0.43 8.94
N HIS A 196 -8.82 1.29 8.52
CA HIS A 196 -8.51 2.53 9.24
C HIS A 196 -9.70 3.49 9.23
N GLY A 197 -10.45 3.58 8.14
CA GLY A 197 -11.69 4.36 8.06
C GLY A 197 -12.74 3.90 9.07
N LEU A 198 -12.94 2.58 9.20
CA LEU A 198 -13.86 2.01 10.20
C LEU A 198 -13.40 2.26 11.63
N LYS A 199 -12.10 2.10 11.92
CA LYS A 199 -11.54 2.44 13.24
C LYS A 199 -11.73 3.92 13.57
N GLY A 200 -11.54 4.81 12.59
CA GLY A 200 -11.72 6.25 12.75
C GLY A 200 -13.18 6.61 13.01
N LEU A 201 -14.12 5.97 12.29
CA LEU A 201 -15.54 6.14 12.55
C LEU A 201 -15.93 5.68 13.96
N ASN A 202 -15.43 4.52 14.40
CA ASN A 202 -15.68 4.00 15.74
C ASN A 202 -15.20 4.98 16.84
N SER A 203 -13.99 5.52 16.70
CA SER A 203 -13.47 6.53 17.65
C SER A 203 -14.39 7.75 17.72
N LYS A 204 -14.79 8.30 16.56
CA LYS A 204 -15.68 9.47 16.51
C LYS A 204 -17.06 9.20 17.10
N LEU A 205 -17.63 8.02 16.86
CA LEU A 205 -18.90 7.62 17.47
C LEU A 205 -18.79 7.50 18.99
N LEU A 206 -17.65 7.01 19.49
CA LEU A 206 -17.38 6.90 20.93
C LEU A 206 -17.23 8.29 21.57
N ASP A 207 -16.62 9.25 20.86
CA ASP A 207 -16.51 10.64 21.30
C ASP A 207 -17.90 11.31 21.37
N ILE A 208 -18.76 11.11 20.36
CA ILE A 208 -20.16 11.59 20.37
C ILE A 208 -20.92 11.00 21.57
N ARG A 209 -20.77 9.69 21.81
CA ARG A 209 -21.38 9.04 22.98
C ARG A 209 -20.89 9.66 24.28
N SER A 210 -19.58 9.88 24.42
CA SER A 210 -18.99 10.50 25.61
C SER A 210 -19.52 11.92 25.84
N TYR A 211 -19.72 12.69 24.77
CA TYR A 211 -20.33 14.02 24.84
C TYR A 211 -21.77 13.95 25.32
N LEU A 212 -22.60 13.11 24.70
CA LEU A 212 -24.01 12.95 25.08
C LEU A 212 -24.17 12.46 26.52
N GLU A 213 -23.30 11.57 27.00
CA GLU A 213 -23.28 11.11 28.39
C GLU A 213 -22.96 12.24 29.38
N LYS A 214 -22.00 13.12 29.04
CA LYS A 214 -21.66 14.30 29.86
C LYS A 214 -22.78 15.34 29.90
N VAL A 215 -23.50 15.50 28.79
CA VAL A 215 -24.66 16.39 28.71
C VAL A 215 -25.83 15.80 29.50
N ALA A 216 -26.11 14.50 29.36
CA ALA A 216 -27.18 13.82 30.09
C ALA A 216 -26.95 13.82 31.62
N THR A 217 -25.68 13.72 32.05
CA THR A 217 -25.30 13.83 33.47
C THR A 217 -25.25 15.28 33.99
N GLY A 218 -25.49 16.27 33.13
CA GLY A 218 -25.54 17.69 33.51
C GLY A 218 -24.18 18.33 33.83
N LYS A 219 -23.06 17.68 33.47
CA LYS A 219 -21.71 18.21 33.74
C LYS A 219 -21.26 19.29 32.76
N LEU A 220 -21.85 19.33 31.57
CA LEU A 220 -21.57 20.30 30.52
C LEU A 220 -22.87 20.99 30.08
N PRO A 221 -22.86 22.30 29.77
CA PRO A 221 -24.00 22.96 29.16
C PRO A 221 -24.27 22.36 27.77
N ILE A 222 -25.55 22.32 27.42
CA ILE A 222 -26.03 21.80 26.13
C ILE A 222 -25.63 22.77 25.02
N ASN A 223 -24.91 22.28 24.01
CA ASN A 223 -24.73 23.04 22.77
C ASN A 223 -25.78 22.58 21.75
N HIS A 224 -26.79 23.42 21.54
CA HIS A 224 -27.91 23.14 20.63
C HIS A 224 -27.45 22.91 19.19
N GLN A 225 -26.39 23.57 18.73
CA GLN A 225 -25.87 23.42 17.37
C GLN A 225 -25.39 22.00 17.08
N ILE A 226 -24.67 21.40 18.04
CA ILE A 226 -24.18 20.02 17.92
C ILE A 226 -25.35 19.04 17.89
N ILE A 227 -26.38 19.28 18.70
CA ILE A 227 -27.56 18.41 18.74
C ILE A 227 -28.33 18.46 17.41
N TYR A 228 -28.52 19.64 16.83
CA TYR A 228 -29.16 19.76 15.52
C TYR A 228 -28.38 19.02 14.43
N GLN A 229 -27.05 19.18 14.40
CA GLN A 229 -26.20 18.45 13.46
C GLN A 229 -26.28 16.93 13.68
N LEU A 230 -26.32 16.46 14.93
CA LEU A 230 -26.48 15.04 15.24
C LEU A 230 -27.85 14.52 14.78
N GLN A 231 -28.91 15.29 14.96
CA GLN A 231 -30.25 14.93 14.47
C GLN A 231 -30.28 14.83 12.94
N ASP A 232 -29.65 15.77 12.23
CA ASP A 232 -29.53 15.72 10.78
C ASP A 232 -28.77 14.46 10.32
N VAL A 233 -27.71 14.07 11.04
CA VAL A 233 -26.98 12.82 10.76
C VAL A 233 -27.91 11.61 10.86
N PHE A 234 -28.77 11.53 11.88
CA PHE A 234 -29.73 10.43 12.01
C PHE A 234 -30.82 10.47 10.92
N ASN A 235 -31.28 11.66 10.54
CA ASN A 235 -32.26 11.82 9.46
C ASN A 235 -31.71 11.44 8.09
N LEU A 236 -30.40 11.58 7.88
CA LEU A 236 -29.71 11.25 6.63
C LEU A 236 -29.25 9.79 6.55
N LEU A 237 -29.46 8.98 7.61
CA LEU A 237 -29.12 7.57 7.56
C LEU A 237 -29.99 6.88 6.50
N PRO A 238 -29.37 6.23 5.48
CA PRO A 238 -30.13 5.61 4.41
C PRO A 238 -30.84 4.35 4.92
N ASP A 239 -32.13 4.22 4.62
CA ASP A 239 -32.86 2.98 4.85
C ASP A 239 -32.38 1.90 3.87
N VAL A 240 -31.55 1.00 4.36
CA VAL A 240 -30.90 -0.07 3.59
C VAL A 240 -31.89 -1.18 3.16
N SER A 241 -33.09 -1.19 3.74
CA SER A 241 -34.14 -2.21 3.50
C SER A 241 -35.01 -1.93 2.27
N LEU A 242 -34.81 -0.80 1.58
CA LEU A 242 -35.58 -0.46 0.39
C LEU A 242 -35.28 -1.44 -0.76
N GLN A 243 -36.33 -2.06 -1.30
CA GLN A 243 -36.23 -3.04 -2.39
C GLN A 243 -35.54 -2.48 -3.65
N GLU A 244 -35.70 -1.18 -3.90
CA GLU A 244 -35.03 -0.48 -4.99
C GLU A 244 -33.51 -0.40 -4.80
N PHE A 245 -33.06 -0.14 -3.57
CA PHE A 245 -31.64 -0.14 -3.22
C PHE A 245 -31.04 -1.54 -3.37
N VAL A 246 -31.73 -2.58 -2.90
CA VAL A 246 -31.30 -3.97 -3.04
C VAL A 246 -31.14 -4.35 -4.52
N LYS A 247 -32.13 -4.02 -5.36
CA LYS A 247 -32.05 -4.28 -6.80
C LYS A 247 -30.91 -3.52 -7.48
N ALA A 248 -30.74 -2.23 -7.16
CA ALA A 248 -29.63 -1.42 -7.67
C ALA A 248 -28.26 -1.96 -7.23
N PHE A 249 -28.16 -2.43 -5.98
CA PHE A 249 -26.96 -3.05 -5.43
C PHE A 249 -26.60 -4.35 -6.14
N TYR A 250 -27.60 -5.21 -6.43
CA TYR A 250 -27.39 -6.43 -7.21
C TYR A 250 -26.92 -6.12 -8.63
N LEU A 251 -27.56 -5.16 -9.32
CA LEU A 251 -27.17 -4.74 -10.66
C LEU A 251 -25.71 -4.27 -10.68
N LYS A 252 -25.35 -3.37 -9.75
CA LYS A 252 -23.99 -2.83 -9.69
C LYS A 252 -22.94 -3.88 -9.32
N THR A 253 -23.30 -4.81 -8.44
CA THR A 253 -22.42 -5.93 -8.07
C THR A 253 -22.17 -6.84 -9.26
N ASN A 254 -23.21 -7.15 -10.04
CA ASN A 254 -23.09 -7.96 -11.24
C ASN A 254 -22.18 -7.29 -12.28
N ASP A 255 -22.38 -6.00 -12.56
CA ASP A 255 -21.53 -5.23 -13.48
C ASP A 255 -20.05 -5.24 -13.05
N GLN A 256 -19.80 -5.02 -11.75
CA GLN A 256 -18.45 -5.07 -11.21
C GLN A 256 -17.83 -6.47 -11.34
N MET A 257 -18.63 -7.52 -11.18
CA MET A 257 -18.17 -8.90 -11.30
C MET A 257 -17.79 -9.26 -12.75
N VAL A 258 -18.53 -8.77 -13.74
CA VAL A 258 -18.19 -8.92 -15.17
C VAL A 258 -16.83 -8.31 -15.48
N VAL A 259 -16.53 -7.12 -14.94
CA VAL A 259 -15.21 -6.48 -15.11
C VAL A 259 -14.10 -7.32 -14.47
N VAL A 260 -14.35 -7.89 -13.28
CA VAL A 260 -13.39 -8.80 -12.62
C VAL A 260 -13.15 -10.05 -13.46
N TYR A 261 -14.19 -10.64 -14.05
CA TYR A 261 -14.06 -11.81 -14.91
C TYR A 261 -13.22 -11.51 -16.15
N LEU A 262 -13.52 -10.41 -16.87
CA LEU A 262 -12.76 -10.03 -18.06
C LEU A 262 -11.27 -9.78 -17.72
N ALA A 263 -11.00 -9.07 -16.63
CA ALA A 263 -9.63 -8.81 -16.17
C ALA A 263 -8.87 -10.10 -15.80
N SER A 264 -9.57 -11.09 -15.22
CA SER A 264 -8.98 -12.40 -14.87
C SER A 264 -8.68 -13.26 -16.11
N LEU A 265 -9.52 -13.19 -17.14
CA LEU A 265 -9.34 -13.91 -18.40
C LEU A 265 -8.15 -13.33 -19.17
N ILE A 266 -8.09 -11.99 -19.31
CA ILE A 266 -6.95 -11.31 -19.94
C ILE A 266 -5.65 -11.65 -19.20
N ARG A 267 -5.63 -11.60 -17.85
CA ARG A 267 -4.47 -12.02 -17.06
C ARG A 267 -4.05 -13.46 -17.34
N SER A 268 -5.00 -14.36 -17.53
CA SER A 268 -4.71 -15.77 -17.81
C SER A 268 -4.08 -15.96 -19.20
N VAL A 269 -4.56 -15.24 -20.22
CA VAL A 269 -3.98 -15.25 -21.56
C VAL A 269 -2.56 -14.67 -21.56
N VAL A 270 -2.34 -13.54 -20.88
CA VAL A 270 -1.01 -12.94 -20.73
C VAL A 270 -0.05 -13.88 -20.00
N ALA A 271 -0.50 -14.53 -18.92
CA ALA A 271 0.32 -15.50 -18.19
C ALA A 271 0.69 -16.71 -19.06
N LEU A 272 -0.23 -17.16 -19.91
CA LEU A 272 0.01 -18.26 -20.85
C LEU A 272 1.03 -17.85 -21.93
N HIS A 273 0.89 -16.65 -22.50
CA HIS A 273 1.86 -16.13 -23.46
C HIS A 273 3.26 -16.00 -22.83
N ASN A 274 3.35 -15.48 -21.60
CA ASN A 274 4.60 -15.42 -20.86
C ASN A 274 5.19 -16.81 -20.58
N LEU A 275 4.35 -17.81 -20.29
CA LEU A 275 4.80 -19.18 -20.10
C LEU A 275 5.39 -19.78 -21.39
N ILE A 276 4.74 -19.53 -22.53
CA ILE A 276 5.25 -19.95 -23.85
C ILE A 276 6.61 -19.31 -24.10
N ASN A 277 6.72 -17.99 -23.93
CA ASN A 277 7.97 -17.26 -24.15
C ASN A 277 9.08 -17.76 -23.21
N ASN A 278 8.78 -17.97 -21.92
CA ASN A 278 9.72 -18.54 -20.96
C ASN A 278 10.16 -19.97 -21.36
N LYS A 279 9.25 -20.77 -21.93
CA LYS A 279 9.58 -22.14 -22.36
C LYS A 279 10.45 -22.15 -23.63
N ILE A 280 10.19 -21.25 -24.58
CA ILE A 280 11.03 -21.06 -25.77
C ILE A 280 12.43 -20.62 -25.33
N ALA A 281 12.52 -19.59 -24.50
CA ALA A 281 13.79 -19.10 -23.96
C ALA A 281 14.57 -20.19 -23.22
N ASN A 282 13.92 -20.98 -22.35
CA ASN A 282 14.56 -22.10 -21.65
C ASN A 282 15.03 -23.19 -22.61
N ARG A 283 14.23 -23.55 -23.62
CA ARG A 283 14.60 -24.56 -24.61
C ARG A 283 15.81 -24.12 -25.44
N ASP A 284 15.86 -22.86 -25.83
CA ASP A 284 16.97 -22.33 -26.63
C ASP A 284 18.24 -22.17 -25.77
N ALA A 285 18.08 -21.84 -24.47
CA ALA A 285 19.18 -21.87 -23.50
C ALA A 285 19.70 -23.30 -23.25
N GLU A 286 18.83 -24.29 -23.11
CA GLU A 286 19.22 -25.71 -22.97
C GLU A 286 19.96 -26.22 -24.22
N LYS A 287 19.55 -25.79 -25.42
CA LYS A 287 20.25 -26.12 -26.67
C LYS A 287 21.64 -25.50 -26.73
N LYS A 288 21.78 -24.23 -26.33
CA LYS A 288 23.10 -23.57 -26.27
C LYS A 288 24.01 -24.22 -25.22
N GLU A 289 23.50 -24.52 -24.03
CA GLU A 289 24.27 -25.29 -23.02
C GLU A 289 24.62 -26.71 -23.49
N GLY A 290 23.75 -27.32 -24.32
CA GLY A 290 24.01 -28.63 -24.93
C GLY A 290 25.13 -28.58 -25.96
N GLN A 291 25.16 -27.53 -26.80
CA GLN A 291 26.22 -27.28 -27.78
C GLN A 291 27.56 -26.94 -27.12
N GLU A 292 27.59 -26.11 -26.07
CA GLU A 292 28.84 -25.89 -25.29
C GLU A 292 29.34 -27.17 -24.60
N LYS A 293 28.43 -28.06 -24.18
CA LYS A 293 28.78 -29.40 -23.65
C LYS A 293 29.23 -30.38 -24.73
N GLU A 294 28.84 -30.19 -25.98
CA GLU A 294 29.31 -30.98 -27.12
C GLU A 294 30.64 -30.47 -27.66
N GLU A 295 30.87 -29.15 -27.74
CA GLU A 295 32.18 -28.56 -28.07
C GLU A 295 33.22 -28.94 -27.02
N SER A 296 32.90 -28.80 -25.72
CA SER A 296 33.80 -29.26 -24.64
C SER A 296 33.97 -30.79 -24.57
N LYS A 297 33.09 -31.59 -25.20
CA LYS A 297 33.29 -33.04 -25.39
C LYS A 297 34.08 -33.37 -26.66
N LYS A 298 34.05 -32.51 -27.68
CA LYS A 298 34.85 -32.63 -28.91
C LYS A 298 36.30 -32.29 -28.61
N ASP A 299 36.55 -31.25 -27.82
CA ASP A 299 37.89 -30.89 -27.34
C ASP A 299 38.45 -31.93 -26.36
N ARG A 300 37.59 -32.65 -25.60
CA ARG A 300 38.01 -33.79 -24.76
C ARG A 300 38.25 -35.10 -25.50
N LYS A 301 38.02 -35.16 -26.81
CA LYS A 301 38.27 -36.36 -27.62
C LYS A 301 39.64 -36.36 -28.31
N ASP A 302 40.31 -35.21 -28.37
CA ASP A 302 41.68 -35.09 -28.89
C ASP A 302 42.75 -35.14 -27.78
N ASP A 303 42.42 -34.90 -26.51
CA ASP A 303 43.36 -35.02 -25.38
C ASP A 303 43.04 -36.20 -24.47
N LYS A 304 43.27 -37.42 -24.97
CA LYS A 304 43.31 -38.64 -24.15
C LYS A 304 44.74 -39.19 -24.05
N GLU A 305 45.66 -38.36 -23.59
CA GLU A 305 46.88 -38.81 -22.94
C GLU A 305 47.23 -37.88 -21.77
N LYS A 306 47.42 -38.48 -20.59
CA LYS A 306 47.95 -37.94 -19.31
C LYS A 306 46.95 -37.47 -18.24
N ASP A 307 46.74 -38.41 -17.32
CA ASP A 307 46.76 -38.34 -15.86
C ASP A 307 45.90 -37.35 -15.04
N LYS A 308 45.02 -37.99 -14.24
CA LYS A 308 44.77 -37.87 -12.80
C LYS A 308 44.67 -36.50 -12.09
N ASP A 309 43.55 -36.43 -11.36
CA ASP A 309 43.33 -35.92 -10.00
C ASP A 309 42.59 -34.59 -9.76
N LYS A 310 41.62 -34.73 -8.83
CA LYS A 310 41.00 -33.77 -7.90
C LYS A 310 39.70 -33.03 -8.27
N GLU A 311 38.64 -33.49 -7.59
CA GLU A 311 37.70 -32.73 -6.74
C GLU A 311 37.18 -31.36 -7.24
N LYS A 312 35.85 -31.28 -7.44
CA LYS A 312 34.93 -30.58 -6.52
C LYS A 312 33.48 -30.64 -7.04
N SER A 313 32.70 -31.49 -6.37
CA SER A 313 31.25 -31.37 -6.27
C SER A 313 30.89 -30.20 -5.35
N ASP A 314 29.61 -29.80 -5.39
CA ASP A 314 28.95 -28.82 -4.52
C ASP A 314 29.00 -27.36 -4.99
N VAL A 315 27.98 -26.98 -5.79
CA VAL A 315 27.26 -25.68 -5.72
C VAL A 315 25.90 -25.79 -6.45
N LYS A 316 25.69 -26.69 -7.42
CA LYS A 316 24.44 -26.74 -8.22
C LYS A 316 23.25 -27.53 -7.62
N LYS A 317 23.27 -27.88 -6.32
CA LYS A 317 22.21 -28.69 -5.67
C LYS A 317 21.29 -27.92 -4.71
N GLU A 318 21.56 -26.67 -4.39
CA GLU A 318 20.73 -25.90 -3.44
C GLU A 318 19.60 -25.10 -4.13
N GLU A 319 19.84 -24.48 -5.28
CA GLU A 319 18.80 -23.69 -5.96
C GLU A 319 17.62 -24.52 -6.52
N LYS A 320 17.83 -25.83 -6.75
CA LYS A 320 16.76 -26.74 -7.21
C LYS A 320 15.91 -27.30 -6.06
N LYS A 321 16.38 -27.24 -4.81
CA LYS A 321 15.61 -27.71 -3.65
C LYS A 321 14.67 -26.63 -3.09
N GLU A 322 15.07 -25.36 -3.12
CA GLU A 322 14.17 -24.28 -2.69
C GLU A 322 12.99 -24.06 -3.65
N LYS A 323 13.23 -24.08 -4.97
CA LYS A 323 12.14 -23.89 -5.96
C LYS A 323 11.11 -25.04 -5.95
N LYS A 324 11.48 -26.25 -5.52
CA LYS A 324 10.54 -27.37 -5.35
C LYS A 324 9.71 -27.25 -4.07
N SER A 325 10.31 -26.80 -2.97
CA SER A 325 9.63 -26.54 -1.68
C SER A 325 8.55 -25.46 -1.80
N TYR A 326 8.79 -24.41 -2.58
CA TYR A 326 7.81 -23.33 -2.79
C TYR A 326 6.63 -23.76 -3.68
N LEU A 327 6.84 -24.59 -4.71
CA LEU A 327 5.74 -25.05 -5.57
C LEU A 327 4.85 -26.11 -4.90
N GLU A 328 5.41 -26.95 -4.02
CA GLU A 328 4.68 -28.03 -3.35
C GLU A 328 3.78 -27.51 -2.20
N LYS A 329 4.15 -26.38 -1.59
CA LYS A 329 3.32 -25.64 -0.62
C LYS A 329 2.17 -24.85 -1.26
N VAL A 330 2.27 -24.53 -2.56
CA VAL A 330 1.22 -23.82 -3.30
C VAL A 330 0.23 -24.81 -3.95
N ALA A 331 0.65 -26.05 -4.20
CA ALA A 331 -0.18 -27.11 -4.77
C ALA A 331 -1.06 -27.84 -3.72
N THR A 332 -0.69 -27.80 -2.44
CA THR A 332 -1.55 -28.28 -1.35
C THR A 332 -2.41 -27.11 -0.87
N GLY A 333 -3.59 -26.94 -1.48
CA GLY A 333 -4.56 -25.87 -1.22
C GLY A 333 -5.09 -25.81 0.22
N LYS A 334 -4.24 -25.41 1.17
CA LYS A 334 -4.57 -24.92 2.50
C LYS A 334 -3.66 -23.72 2.77
N LEU A 335 -4.06 -22.55 2.28
CA LEU A 335 -3.67 -21.33 3.00
C LEU A 335 -4.38 -21.37 4.35
N PRO A 336 -3.68 -21.10 5.47
CA PRO A 336 -4.31 -21.02 6.77
C PRO A 336 -5.30 -19.86 6.72
N ILE A 337 -6.59 -20.20 6.67
CA ILE A 337 -7.64 -19.26 7.03
C ILE A 337 -7.31 -18.89 8.48
N ASN A 338 -6.80 -17.68 8.68
CA ASN A 338 -6.59 -17.18 10.02
C ASN A 338 -8.00 -16.98 10.62
N HIS A 339 -8.50 -18.04 11.27
CA HIS A 339 -9.82 -18.09 11.89
C HIS A 339 -10.03 -16.91 12.86
N GLN A 340 -8.96 -16.28 13.34
CA GLN A 340 -8.99 -15.07 14.17
C GLN A 340 -9.71 -13.88 13.50
N ILE A 341 -9.52 -13.66 12.20
CA ILE A 341 -10.14 -12.52 11.49
C ILE A 341 -11.64 -12.75 11.28
N ILE A 342 -12.02 -14.01 11.05
CA ILE A 342 -13.42 -14.41 10.89
C ILE A 342 -14.15 -14.31 12.23
N TYR A 343 -13.55 -14.76 13.34
CA TYR A 343 -14.15 -14.60 14.67
C TYR A 343 -14.25 -13.13 15.10
N GLN A 344 -13.25 -12.29 14.79
CA GLN A 344 -13.31 -10.86 15.07
C GLN A 344 -14.36 -10.11 14.25
N LEU A 345 -14.63 -10.55 13.01
CA LEU A 345 -15.74 -10.02 12.21
C LEU A 345 -17.09 -10.56 12.66
N GLN A 346 -17.16 -11.78 13.17
CA GLN A 346 -18.36 -12.39 13.74
C GLN A 346 -18.84 -11.62 14.99
N ASP A 347 -17.91 -11.20 15.85
CA ASP A 347 -18.24 -10.40 17.05
C ASP A 347 -18.76 -9.01 16.71
N VAL A 348 -18.26 -8.39 15.63
CA VAL A 348 -18.75 -7.09 15.14
C VAL A 348 -20.14 -7.21 14.49
N PHE A 349 -20.41 -8.31 13.78
CA PHE A 349 -21.71 -8.55 13.16
C PHE A 349 -22.80 -9.00 14.15
N ASN A 350 -22.43 -9.61 15.27
CA ASN A 350 -23.37 -10.01 16.33
C ASN A 350 -23.87 -8.84 17.20
N LEU A 351 -23.29 -7.64 17.05
CA LEU A 351 -23.68 -6.41 17.77
C LEU A 351 -24.75 -5.58 17.05
N LEU A 352 -25.20 -5.98 15.85
CA LEU A 352 -26.25 -5.32 15.09
C LEU A 352 -27.56 -6.11 15.20
N PRO A 353 -28.45 -5.80 16.16
CA PRO A 353 -29.80 -6.35 16.15
C PRO A 353 -30.54 -5.71 14.97
N ASP A 354 -31.31 -6.52 14.25
CA ASP A 354 -32.26 -6.12 13.19
C ASP A 354 -31.78 -5.99 11.74
N VAL A 355 -30.62 -6.55 11.37
CA VAL A 355 -30.38 -6.87 9.95
C VAL A 355 -30.83 -8.29 9.69
N SER A 356 -31.72 -8.51 8.70
CA SER A 356 -32.22 -9.82 8.27
C SER A 356 -31.08 -10.70 7.73
N LEU A 357 -30.34 -11.29 8.67
CA LEU A 357 -29.10 -12.05 8.50
C LEU A 357 -29.24 -13.18 7.47
N GLN A 358 -30.42 -13.78 7.31
CA GLN A 358 -30.58 -14.92 6.42
C GLN A 358 -30.41 -14.60 4.93
N GLU A 359 -30.89 -13.45 4.45
CA GLU A 359 -30.73 -13.07 3.04
C GLU A 359 -29.31 -12.56 2.77
N PHE A 360 -28.74 -11.80 3.69
CA PHE A 360 -27.38 -11.28 3.56
C PHE A 360 -26.34 -12.40 3.64
N VAL A 361 -26.53 -13.37 4.56
CA VAL A 361 -25.72 -14.58 4.66
C VAL A 361 -25.91 -15.45 3.42
N LYS A 362 -27.14 -15.65 2.90
CA LYS A 362 -27.35 -16.36 1.62
C LYS A 362 -26.63 -15.67 0.46
N ALA A 363 -26.69 -14.35 0.35
CA ALA A 363 -26.01 -13.58 -0.68
C ALA A 363 -24.48 -13.69 -0.54
N PHE A 364 -23.97 -13.69 0.69
CA PHE A 364 -22.54 -13.88 0.96
C PHE A 364 -22.09 -15.31 0.63
N TYR A 365 -22.88 -16.34 0.99
CA TYR A 365 -22.61 -17.74 0.66
C TYR A 365 -22.69 -18.03 -0.83
N LEU A 366 -23.64 -17.42 -1.56
CA LEU A 366 -23.68 -17.49 -3.03
C LEU A 366 -22.42 -16.85 -3.62
N LYS A 367 -22.01 -15.69 -3.10
CA LYS A 367 -20.82 -14.95 -3.53
C LYS A 367 -19.51 -15.72 -3.30
N THR A 368 -19.35 -16.41 -2.15
CA THR A 368 -18.18 -17.27 -1.90
C THR A 368 -18.24 -18.56 -2.72
N ASN A 369 -19.42 -19.16 -2.92
CA ASN A 369 -19.54 -20.35 -3.77
C ASN A 369 -19.25 -20.02 -5.23
N ASP A 370 -19.77 -18.91 -5.78
CA ASP A 370 -19.50 -18.51 -7.17
C ASP A 370 -18.02 -18.15 -7.36
N GLN A 371 -17.38 -17.47 -6.40
CA GLN A 371 -15.94 -17.22 -6.44
C GLN A 371 -15.12 -18.53 -6.36
N MET A 372 -15.50 -19.46 -5.47
CA MET A 372 -14.84 -20.76 -5.35
C MET A 372 -15.00 -21.59 -6.62
N VAL A 373 -16.20 -21.66 -7.18
CA VAL A 373 -16.49 -22.37 -8.44
C VAL A 373 -15.62 -21.84 -9.57
N VAL A 374 -15.41 -20.51 -9.65
CA VAL A 374 -14.54 -19.90 -10.67
C VAL A 374 -13.05 -20.18 -10.43
N VAL A 375 -12.58 -20.19 -9.19
CA VAL A 375 -11.19 -20.58 -8.87
C VAL A 375 -10.98 -22.07 -9.17
N TYR A 376 -11.94 -22.93 -8.86
CA TYR A 376 -11.90 -24.35 -9.21
C TYR A 376 -11.96 -24.56 -10.73
N LEU A 377 -12.84 -23.86 -11.46
CA LEU A 377 -12.92 -23.96 -12.93
C LEU A 377 -11.64 -23.47 -13.59
N ALA A 378 -11.08 -22.34 -13.13
CA ALA A 378 -9.83 -21.79 -13.67
C ALA A 378 -8.62 -22.69 -13.33
N SER A 379 -8.60 -23.29 -12.15
CA SER A 379 -7.61 -24.32 -11.75
C SER A 379 -7.73 -25.58 -12.60
N LEU A 380 -8.96 -26.05 -12.83
CA LEU A 380 -9.27 -27.22 -13.66
C LEU A 380 -8.91 -26.97 -15.12
N ILE A 381 -9.20 -25.79 -15.66
CA ILE A 381 -8.80 -25.42 -17.02
C ILE A 381 -7.27 -25.36 -17.13
N ARG A 382 -6.56 -24.80 -16.14
CA ARG A 382 -5.09 -24.82 -16.11
C ARG A 382 -4.53 -26.24 -16.05
N SER A 383 -5.09 -27.12 -15.23
CA SER A 383 -4.62 -28.50 -15.11
C SER A 383 -4.90 -29.31 -16.38
N VAL A 384 -6.08 -29.15 -16.98
CA VAL A 384 -6.46 -29.79 -18.25
C VAL A 384 -5.59 -29.29 -19.40
N VAL A 385 -5.33 -27.98 -19.49
CA VAL A 385 -4.45 -27.41 -20.53
C VAL A 385 -2.99 -27.84 -20.32
N ALA A 386 -2.51 -27.90 -19.07
CA ALA A 386 -1.19 -28.40 -18.76
C ALA A 386 -1.03 -29.88 -19.14
N LEU A 387 -2.07 -30.68 -18.91
CA LEU A 387 -2.11 -32.11 -19.24
C LEU A 387 -2.22 -32.32 -20.76
N HIS A 388 -3.03 -31.53 -21.46
CA HIS A 388 -3.09 -31.51 -22.93
C HIS A 388 -1.73 -31.16 -23.55
N ASN A 389 -1.05 -30.15 -23.00
CA ASN A 389 0.30 -29.78 -23.43
C ASN A 389 1.35 -30.86 -23.10
N LEU A 390 1.21 -31.57 -21.98
CA LEU A 390 2.09 -32.69 -21.61
C LEU A 390 1.92 -33.88 -22.57
N ILE A 391 0.67 -34.20 -22.92
CA ILE A 391 0.33 -35.27 -23.88
C ILE A 391 0.88 -34.92 -25.26
N ASN A 392 0.62 -33.71 -25.76
CA ASN A 392 1.12 -33.28 -27.07
C ASN A 392 2.66 -33.27 -27.13
N ASN A 393 3.32 -32.90 -26.03
CA ASN A 393 4.79 -32.94 -25.94
C ASN A 393 5.33 -34.38 -25.91
N LYS A 394 4.61 -35.31 -25.26
CA LYS A 394 4.97 -36.73 -25.24
C LYS A 394 4.76 -37.40 -26.59
N ILE A 395 3.72 -37.01 -27.34
CA ILE A 395 3.47 -37.47 -28.72
C ILE A 395 4.56 -36.92 -29.65
N ALA A 396 4.86 -35.62 -29.58
CA ALA A 396 5.90 -34.99 -30.39
C ALA A 396 7.30 -35.58 -30.17
N ASN A 397 7.67 -35.88 -28.91
CA ASN A 397 8.94 -36.56 -28.63
C ASN A 397 8.95 -38.01 -29.16
N ARG A 398 7.83 -38.73 -29.09
CA ARG A 398 7.73 -40.10 -29.62
C ARG A 398 7.83 -40.14 -31.15
N ASP A 399 7.33 -39.12 -31.83
CA ASP A 399 7.43 -38.98 -33.28
C ASP A 399 8.84 -38.53 -33.71
N ALA A 400 9.53 -37.74 -32.89
CA ALA A 400 10.94 -37.41 -33.10
C ALA A 400 11.86 -38.63 -32.93
N GLU A 401 11.63 -39.46 -31.91
CA GLU A 401 12.36 -40.72 -31.70
C GLU A 401 12.14 -41.72 -32.84
N LYS A 402 10.92 -41.79 -33.41
CA LYS A 402 10.63 -42.63 -34.59
C LYS A 402 11.34 -42.14 -35.84
N LYS A 403 11.41 -40.83 -36.06
CA LYS A 403 12.14 -40.24 -37.20
C LYS A 403 13.65 -40.48 -37.10
N GLU A 404 14.24 -40.31 -35.92
CA GLU A 404 15.64 -40.65 -35.70
C GLU A 404 15.91 -42.17 -35.87
N GLY A 405 14.94 -43.02 -35.56
CA GLY A 405 15.02 -44.46 -35.80
C GLY A 405 15.02 -44.82 -37.29
N GLN A 406 14.17 -44.17 -38.09
CA GLN A 406 14.08 -44.37 -39.54
C GLN A 406 15.31 -43.84 -40.28
N GLU A 407 15.83 -42.67 -39.91
CA GLU A 407 17.08 -42.13 -40.49
C GLU A 407 18.31 -42.99 -40.16
N LYS A 408 18.32 -43.64 -38.99
CA LYS A 408 19.38 -44.62 -38.62
C LYS A 408 19.26 -45.95 -39.35
N GLU A 409 18.07 -46.34 -39.81
CA GLU A 409 17.87 -47.52 -40.66
C GLU A 409 18.20 -47.26 -42.13
N GLU A 410 17.78 -46.11 -42.68
CA GLU A 410 18.15 -45.68 -44.04
C GLU A 410 19.66 -45.55 -44.19
N SER A 411 20.34 -44.85 -43.27
CA SER A 411 21.81 -44.72 -43.30
C SER A 411 22.57 -46.04 -43.11
N LYS A 412 21.94 -47.07 -42.52
CA LYS A 412 22.51 -48.43 -42.46
C LYS A 412 22.29 -49.22 -43.74
N LYS A 413 21.23 -48.93 -44.47
CA LYS A 413 20.91 -49.53 -45.77
C LYS A 413 21.83 -48.99 -46.86
N ASP A 414 22.01 -47.67 -46.90
CA ASP A 414 22.93 -47.00 -47.84
C ASP A 414 24.38 -47.48 -47.64
N ARG A 415 24.82 -47.65 -46.40
CA ARG A 415 26.15 -48.20 -46.06
C ARG A 415 26.33 -49.68 -46.43
N LYS A 416 25.24 -50.45 -46.58
CA LYS A 416 25.30 -51.84 -47.06
C LYS A 416 25.39 -51.87 -48.59
N ASP A 417 24.62 -51.02 -49.27
CA ASP A 417 24.59 -50.95 -50.74
C ASP A 417 25.92 -50.42 -51.30
N ASP A 418 26.58 -49.48 -50.62
CA ASP A 418 27.93 -49.02 -51.00
C ASP A 418 29.00 -50.11 -50.82
N LYS A 419 28.90 -50.92 -49.76
CA LYS A 419 29.83 -52.06 -49.54
C LYS A 419 29.66 -53.19 -50.55
N GLU A 420 28.48 -53.35 -51.13
CA GLU A 420 28.22 -54.34 -52.17
C GLU A 420 28.77 -53.88 -53.53
N LYS A 421 28.62 -52.59 -53.86
CA LYS A 421 29.21 -51.98 -55.06
C LYS A 421 30.74 -51.97 -55.06
N ASP A 422 31.38 -51.76 -53.91
CA ASP A 422 32.85 -51.81 -53.81
C ASP A 422 33.40 -53.23 -53.98
N LYS A 423 32.71 -54.25 -53.47
CA LYS A 423 33.09 -55.66 -53.67
C LYS A 423 32.97 -56.12 -55.12
N ASP A 424 31.99 -55.60 -55.87
CA ASP A 424 31.83 -55.93 -57.28
C ASP A 424 32.86 -55.22 -58.18
N LYS A 425 33.31 -54.02 -57.80
CA LYS A 425 34.47 -53.36 -58.46
C LYS A 425 35.76 -54.12 -58.23
N GLU A 426 36.05 -54.53 -56.99
CA GLU A 426 37.25 -55.31 -56.64
C GLU A 426 37.34 -56.62 -57.42
N LYS A 427 36.22 -57.35 -57.56
CA LYS A 427 36.17 -58.58 -58.38
C LYS A 427 36.37 -58.34 -59.88
N SER A 428 36.00 -57.15 -60.37
CA SER A 428 36.17 -56.79 -61.78
C SER A 428 37.61 -56.40 -62.13
N ASP A 429 38.33 -55.81 -61.16
CA ASP A 429 39.72 -55.39 -61.32
C ASP A 429 40.68 -56.58 -61.16
N VAL A 430 40.42 -57.50 -60.23
CA VAL A 430 41.19 -58.76 -60.09
C VAL A 430 41.08 -59.63 -61.37
N LYS A 431 39.91 -59.69 -62.01
CA LYS A 431 39.73 -60.40 -63.31
C LYS A 431 40.45 -59.72 -64.48
N LYS A 432 40.76 -58.43 -64.39
CA LYS A 432 41.53 -57.70 -65.42
C LYS A 432 43.03 -57.89 -65.22
N GLU A 433 43.50 -58.01 -63.98
CA GLU A 433 44.91 -58.30 -63.67
C GLU A 433 45.28 -59.76 -64.01
N GLU A 434 44.45 -60.74 -63.69
CA GLU A 434 44.71 -62.15 -64.06
C GLU A 434 44.74 -62.40 -65.58
N LYS A 435 44.11 -61.53 -66.39
CA LYS A 435 44.18 -61.58 -67.86
C LYS A 435 45.42 -60.90 -68.44
N LYS A 436 46.12 -60.07 -67.68
CA LYS A 436 47.37 -59.41 -68.11
C LYS A 436 48.62 -60.23 -67.78
N GLU A 437 48.59 -61.12 -66.79
CA GLU A 437 49.71 -62.04 -66.48
C GLU A 437 49.76 -63.30 -67.35
N LYS A 438 48.78 -63.53 -68.24
CA LYS A 438 48.73 -64.69 -69.16
C LYS A 438 48.93 -64.35 -70.64
N LYS A 439 49.64 -63.27 -70.97
CA LYS A 439 50.00 -62.92 -72.36
C LYS A 439 51.46 -62.56 -72.53
#